data_AF-A0A8H7K1U7-F1
#
_entry.id   AF-A0A8H7K1U7-F1
#
_cell.length_a   1.000
_cell.length_b   1.000
_cell.length_c   1.000
_cell.angle_alpha   90.00
_cell.angle_beta   90.00
_cell.angle_gamma   90.00
#
_symmetry.space_group_name_H-M   'P 1'
#
loop_
_entity.id
_entity.type
_entity.pdbx_description
1 polymer ?
#
loop_
_entity_poly.entity_id
_entity_poly.type
_entity_poly.pdbx_seq_one_letter_code
_entity_poly.pdbx_strand_id
1 'polypeptide(L)'
;MQINYLSPECTYLIDVYTLGKDYFSTPGRKGRVLKHILESEDLPKVFFDVRNDSDALYSHYQIILADIHDLQLMELATRTFSK
;
A
#
# COMPACT_ATOMS: atom_id res chain seq x y z
N MET A 1 -12.33 -11.08 -12.82
CA MET A 1 -11.05 -11.76 -12.56
C MET A 1 -10.85 -11.80 -11.05
N GLN A 2 -10.62 -12.97 -10.48
CA GLN A 2 -10.52 -13.16 -9.04
C GLN A 2 -9.05 -13.46 -8.71
N ILE A 3 -8.40 -12.56 -7.97
CA ILE A 3 -7.07 -12.80 -7.41
C ILE A 3 -7.27 -13.56 -6.10
N ASN A 4 -6.90 -14.84 -6.08
CA ASN A 4 -6.89 -15.63 -4.84
C ASN A 4 -5.58 -15.34 -4.12
N TYR A 5 -5.64 -14.42 -3.16
CA TYR A 5 -4.54 -14.16 -2.23
C TYR A 5 -4.76 -15.03 -0.97
N LEU A 6 -3.74 -15.81 -0.59
CA LEU A 6 -3.72 -16.44 0.72
C LEU A 6 -3.66 -15.33 1.76
N SER A 7 -4.77 -15.11 2.47
CA SER A 7 -4.80 -14.16 3.57
C SER A 7 -3.64 -14.47 4.50
N PRO A 8 -2.77 -13.50 4.84
CA PRO A 8 -1.76 -13.69 5.86
C PRO A 8 -2.44 -14.09 7.17
N GLU A 9 -1.68 -14.68 8.08
CA GLU A 9 -2.16 -15.11 9.40
C GLU A 9 -2.83 -13.97 10.20
N CYS A 10 -2.59 -12.71 9.82
CA CYS A 10 -3.17 -11.51 10.42
C CYS A 10 -3.61 -10.49 9.37
N THR A 11 -4.84 -9.99 9.49
CA THR A 11 -5.34 -8.83 8.75
C THR A 11 -5.52 -7.66 9.73
N TYR A 12 -5.08 -6.47 9.33
CA TYR A 12 -5.21 -5.25 10.12
C TYR A 12 -6.17 -4.28 9.43
N LEU A 13 -7.16 -3.80 10.17
CA LEU A 13 -7.97 -2.65 9.77
C LEU A 13 -7.44 -1.43 10.52
N ILE A 14 -7.28 -0.32 9.81
CA ILE A 14 -6.79 0.90 10.44
C ILE A 14 -7.73 2.06 10.15
N ASP A 15 -8.24 2.66 11.23
CA ASP A 15 -9.21 3.75 11.18
C ASP A 15 -8.51 5.10 11.04
N VAL A 16 -8.37 5.54 9.80
CA VAL A 16 -7.75 6.82 9.45
C VAL A 16 -8.62 8.03 9.83
N TYR A 17 -9.93 7.85 10.02
CA TYR A 17 -10.86 8.94 10.34
C TYR A 17 -10.74 9.34 11.82
N THR A 18 -10.68 8.35 12.70
CA THR A 18 -10.57 8.59 14.14
C THR A 18 -9.15 9.02 14.55
N LEU A 19 -8.12 8.51 13.86
CA LEU A 19 -6.72 8.80 14.18
C LEU A 19 -6.22 10.14 13.63
N GLY A 20 -6.94 10.76 12.69
CA GLY A 20 -6.68 12.12 12.22
C GLY A 20 -5.35 12.30 11.49
N LYS A 21 -4.81 13.53 11.52
CA LYS A 21 -3.65 13.94 10.69
C LYS A 21 -2.33 13.28 11.08
N ASP A 22 -2.14 12.93 12.35
CA ASP A 22 -0.89 12.37 12.87
C ASP A 22 -0.84 10.84 12.77
N TYR A 23 -1.87 10.24 12.18
CA TYR A 23 -2.02 8.81 12.04
C TYR A 23 -0.77 8.12 11.47
N PHE A 24 -0.27 8.60 10.33
CA PHE A 24 0.88 7.99 9.66
C PHE A 24 2.21 8.24 10.40
N SER A 25 2.25 9.22 11.30
CA SER A 25 3.42 9.60 12.10
C SER A 25 3.40 9.01 13.52
N THR A 26 2.31 8.34 13.91
CA THR A 26 2.17 7.78 15.25
C THR A 26 3.06 6.53 15.41
N PRO A 27 4.00 6.51 16.37
CA PRO A 27 4.89 5.38 16.55
C PRO A 27 4.17 4.19 17.19
N GLY A 28 4.38 3.00 16.63
CA GLY A 28 3.97 1.75 17.27
C GLY A 28 4.88 1.36 18.43
N ARG A 29 4.62 0.19 19.05
CA ARG A 29 5.40 -0.34 20.19
C ARG A 29 6.91 -0.43 19.97
N LYS A 30 7.35 -0.55 18.71
CA LYS A 30 8.76 -0.63 18.31
C LYS A 30 9.31 0.68 17.75
N GLY A 31 8.60 1.80 17.92
CA GLY A 31 9.00 3.12 17.41
C GLY A 31 8.84 3.32 15.90
N ARG A 32 8.43 2.28 15.15
CA ARG A 32 8.17 2.40 13.70
C ARG A 32 6.80 3.02 13.46
N VAL A 33 6.76 4.00 12.57
CA VAL A 33 5.53 4.69 12.12
C VAL A 33 5.09 4.13 10.76
N LEU A 34 3.81 4.25 10.43
CA LEU A 34 3.29 3.73 9.16
C LEU A 34 3.86 4.47 7.94
N LYS A 35 4.09 5.78 8.05
CA LYS A 35 4.75 6.59 7.01
C LYS A 35 6.06 5.96 6.57
N HIS A 36 6.93 5.62 7.52
CA HIS A 36 8.21 4.96 7.22
C HIS A 36 8.03 3.63 6.47
N ILE A 37 6.99 2.85 6.77
CA ILE A 37 6.74 1.59 6.05
C ILE A 37 6.37 1.88 4.59
N LEU A 38 5.48 2.85 4.37
CA LEU A 38 4.98 3.22 3.05
C LEU A 38 6.07 3.87 2.17
N GLU A 39 6.99 4.64 2.76
CA GLU A 39 8.06 5.35 2.04
C GLU A 39 9.39 4.58 1.96
N SER A 40 9.49 3.40 2.58
CA SER A 40 10.74 2.61 2.57
C SER A 40 10.95 1.88 1.25
N GLU A 41 12.16 1.98 0.69
CA GLU A 41 12.59 1.24 -0.50
C GLU A 41 12.97 -0.22 -0.22
N ASP A 42 13.21 -0.57 1.06
CA ASP A 42 13.61 -1.92 1.48
C ASP A 42 12.41 -2.82 1.83
N LEU A 43 11.20 -2.26 1.82
CA LEU A 43 9.97 -2.95 2.20
C LEU A 43 9.01 -2.94 1.00
N PRO A 44 8.83 -4.07 0.30
CA PRO A 44 7.90 -4.13 -0.82
C PRO A 44 6.45 -4.00 -0.36
N LYS A 45 5.69 -3.10 -1.01
CA LYS A 45 4.23 -3.00 -0.81
C LYS A 45 3.52 -3.44 -2.08
N VAL A 46 2.55 -4.31 -1.91
CA VAL A 46 1.74 -4.83 -3.01
C VAL A 46 0.41 -4.06 -3.05
N PHE A 47 0.11 -3.44 -4.20
CA PHE A 47 -1.15 -2.75 -4.46
C PHE A 47 -1.84 -3.37 -5.68
N PHE A 48 -3.15 -3.12 -5.79
CA PHE A 48 -3.88 -3.35 -7.04
C PHE A 48 -4.35 -2.00 -7.53
N ASP A 49 -3.83 -1.53 -8.68
CA ASP A 49 -4.16 -0.22 -9.23
C ASP A 49 -3.85 0.93 -8.25
N VAL A 50 -2.56 1.17 -7.98
CA VAL A 50 -2.10 2.10 -6.93
C VAL A 50 -2.43 3.58 -7.20
N ARG A 51 -2.94 3.93 -8.38
CA ARG A 51 -2.99 5.33 -8.86
C ARG A 51 -3.77 6.25 -7.93
N ASN A 52 -5.00 5.88 -7.58
CA ASN A 52 -5.86 6.70 -6.73
C ASN A 52 -5.35 6.74 -5.28
N ASP A 53 -4.83 5.61 -4.79
CA ASP A 53 -4.31 5.53 -3.42
C ASP A 53 -3.03 6.36 -3.26
N SER A 54 -2.15 6.33 -4.26
CA SER A 54 -0.95 7.17 -4.30
C SER A 54 -1.29 8.66 -4.29
N ASP A 55 -2.25 9.08 -5.13
CA ASP A 55 -2.72 10.47 -5.16
C ASP A 55 -3.33 10.91 -3.83
N ALA A 56 -4.19 10.07 -3.22
CA ALA A 56 -4.78 10.35 -1.92
C ALA A 56 -3.73 10.42 -0.80
N LEU A 57 -2.76 9.49 -0.78
CA LEU A 57 -1.69 9.46 0.21
C LEU A 57 -0.77 10.68 0.10
N TYR A 58 -0.45 11.10 -1.12
CA TYR A 58 0.35 12.30 -1.34
C TYR A 58 -0.44 13.58 -1.00
N SER A 59 -1.61 13.77 -1.59
CA SER A 59 -2.41 14.99 -1.47
C SER A 59 -2.88 15.25 -0.04
N HIS A 60 -3.31 14.22 0.69
CA HIS A 60 -3.84 14.37 2.04
C HIS A 60 -2.78 14.26 3.15
N TYR A 61 -1.70 13.50 2.93
CA TYR A 61 -0.77 13.11 4.00
C TYR A 61 0.72 13.33 3.67
N GLN A 62 1.05 13.81 2.46
CA GLN A 62 2.43 14.04 2.00
C GLN A 62 3.29 12.79 2.15
N ILE A 63 2.73 11.64 1.77
CA ILE A 63 3.39 10.35 1.76
C ILE A 63 3.79 10.01 0.34
N ILE A 64 5.07 9.67 0.16
CA ILE A 64 5.62 9.25 -1.14
C ILE A 64 5.84 7.75 -1.10
N LEU A 65 4.95 7.01 -1.75
CA LEU A 65 5.08 5.56 -1.87
C LEU A 65 6.40 5.18 -2.57
N ALA A 66 7.16 4.28 -1.94
CA ALA A 66 8.35 3.67 -2.52
C ALA A 66 8.14 2.16 -2.74
N ASP A 67 8.96 1.49 -3.54
CA ASP A 67 8.96 0.02 -3.71
C ASP A 67 7.56 -0.62 -3.84
N ILE A 68 6.81 -0.16 -4.85
CA ILE A 68 5.44 -0.59 -5.13
C ILE A 68 5.41 -1.68 -6.20
N HIS A 69 4.79 -2.81 -5.85
CA HIS A 69 4.44 -3.87 -6.78
C HIS A 69 2.95 -3.78 -7.11
N ASP A 70 2.64 -3.31 -8.32
CA ASP A 70 1.25 -3.19 -8.78
C ASP A 70 0.79 -4.49 -9.47
N LEU A 71 -0.11 -5.22 -8.81
CA LEU A 71 -0.65 -6.48 -9.30
C LEU A 71 -1.47 -6.33 -10.58
N GLN A 72 -2.16 -5.20 -10.78
CA GLN A 72 -2.94 -4.97 -12.00
C GLN A 72 -1.99 -4.82 -13.19
N LEU A 73 -0.89 -4.09 -13.01
CA LEU A 73 0.12 -3.92 -14.05
C LEU A 73 0.86 -5.23 -14.34
N MET A 74 1.20 -6.00 -13.30
CA MET A 74 1.84 -7.32 -13.45
C MET A 74 0.91 -8.30 -14.18
N GLU A 75 -0.38 -8.31 -13.85
CA GLU A 75 -1.36 -9.16 -14.55
C GLU A 75 -1.49 -8.75 -16.01
N LEU A 76 -1.59 -7.45 -16.30
CA LEU A 76 -1.64 -6.93 -17.66
C LEU A 76 -0.40 -7.35 -18.47
N ALA A 77 0.79 -7.27 -17.87
CA ALA A 77 2.05 -7.64 -18.52
C ALA A 77 2.21 -9.16 -18.75
N THR A 78 1.54 -9.99 -17.94
CA THR A 78 1.62 -11.45 -18.01
C THR A 78 0.52 -12.10 -18.86
N ARG A 79 -0.48 -11.32 -19.31
CA ARG A 79 -1.48 -11.80 -20.26
C ARG A 79 -0.82 -12.19 -21.58
N THR A 80 -0.96 -13.45 -21.95
CA THR A 80 -0.71 -13.91 -23.32
C THR A 80 -1.88 -13.49 -24.21
N PHE A 81 -1.62 -12.57 -25.15
CA PHE A 81 -2.57 -12.29 -26.22
C PHE A 81 -2.61 -13.50 -27.16
N SER A 82 -3.73 -14.24 -27.18
CA SER A 82 -4.01 -15.12 -28.31
C SER A 82 -4.22 -14.24 -29.55
N LYS A 83 -3.45 -14.51 -30.60
CA LYS A 83 -3.65 -13.89 -31.92
C LYS A 83 -4.95 -14.33 -32.55
#